data_AF-A0A661MNK4-F1
#
_entry.id   AF-A0A661MNK4-F1
#
_cell.length_a   1.000
_cell.length_b   1.000
_cell.length_c   1.000
_cell.angle_alpha   90.00
_cell.angle_beta   90.00
_cell.angle_gamma   90.00
#
_symmetry.space_group_name_H-M   'P 1'
#
loop_
_entity.id
_entity.type
_entity.pdbx_description
1 polymer ?
#
loop_
_entity_poly.entity_id
_entity_poly.type
_entity_poly.pdbx_seq_one_letter_code
_entity_poly.pdbx_strand_id
1 'polypeptide(L)'
;MTLTQSDLKTRARKRHQALRRKHRDPRFRAVMGRFVEEGLLETNIEGIVPRRRAVPLDDALWAGTVEPRIMELLPAVLVKKSTLLRLPKELPEDVVEVMHAIRHGKPMPNFRGVPPEQYLPWVIQVGRKGRSPSVLKSFRFRHDDVLRLARLRHSLPARSDTAVIRMALELLEASTAKNSPIDPS
;
A
#
# COMPACT_ATOMS: atom_id res chain seq x y z
N MET A 1 -4.52 34.55 -18.52
CA MET A 1 -4.16 35.31 -17.30
C MET A 1 -3.03 34.56 -16.58
N THR A 2 -1.80 35.05 -16.67
CA THR A 2 -0.62 34.49 -16.00
C THR A 2 -0.59 34.93 -14.54
N LEU A 3 -0.70 33.99 -13.60
CA LEU A 3 -0.61 34.24 -12.16
C LEU A 3 0.81 34.71 -11.81
N THR A 4 0.91 35.83 -11.10
CA THR A 4 2.21 36.34 -10.63
C THR A 4 2.76 35.46 -9.51
N GLN A 5 4.08 35.44 -9.33
CA GLN A 5 4.75 34.61 -8.31
C GLN A 5 4.34 35.00 -6.88
N SER A 6 3.96 36.27 -6.65
CA SER A 6 3.43 36.78 -5.38
C SER A 6 2.01 36.25 -5.09
N ASP A 7 1.15 36.14 -6.10
CA ASP A 7 -0.20 35.57 -5.97
C ASP A 7 -0.14 34.08 -5.61
N LEU A 8 0.78 33.34 -6.23
CA LEU A 8 1.03 31.93 -5.92
C LEU A 8 1.51 31.74 -4.47
N LYS A 9 2.48 32.55 -4.01
CA LYS A 9 2.96 32.51 -2.61
C LYS A 9 1.84 32.82 -1.61
N THR A 10 0.98 33.79 -1.92
CA THR A 10 -0.14 34.18 -1.05
C THR A 10 -1.19 33.09 -0.97
N ARG A 11 -1.57 32.48 -2.10
CA ARG A 11 -2.51 31.35 -2.14
C ARG A 11 -1.95 30.13 -1.40
N ALA A 12 -0.67 29.82 -1.58
CA ALA A 12 0.00 28.72 -0.88
C ALA A 12 -0.03 28.93 0.64
N ARG A 13 0.30 30.13 1.13
CA ARG A 13 0.25 30.47 2.56
C ARG A 13 -1.16 30.32 3.14
N LYS A 14 -2.19 30.84 2.45
CA LYS A 14 -3.59 30.71 2.88
C LYS A 14 -4.02 29.24 2.98
N ARG A 15 -3.71 28.43 1.96
CA ARG A 15 -3.98 26.99 1.97
C ARG A 15 -3.26 26.28 3.10
N HIS A 16 -1.97 26.58 3.31
CA HIS A 16 -1.18 25.99 4.38
C HIS A 16 -1.77 26.31 5.77
N GLN A 17 -2.19 27.55 6.02
CA GLN A 17 -2.85 27.91 7.28
C GLN A 17 -4.17 27.18 7.48
N ALA A 18 -5.00 27.06 6.43
CA ALA A 18 -6.25 26.32 6.50
C ALA A 18 -6.01 24.83 6.82
N LEU A 19 -5.02 24.21 6.19
CA LEU A 19 -4.61 22.83 6.47
C LEU A 19 -4.09 22.67 7.90
N ARG A 20 -3.24 23.58 8.39
CA ARG A 20 -2.77 23.57 9.79
C ARG A 20 -3.93 23.60 10.80
N ARG A 21 -5.00 24.34 10.51
CA ARG A 21 -6.21 24.34 11.36
C ARG A 21 -6.89 22.98 11.35
N LYS A 22 -7.06 22.36 10.18
CA LYS A 22 -7.62 21.01 10.06
C LYS A 22 -6.76 19.95 10.76
N HIS A 23 -5.43 20.07 10.73
CA HIS A 23 -4.52 19.17 11.45
C HIS A 23 -4.64 19.24 12.98
N ARG A 24 -5.21 20.33 13.51
CA ARG A 24 -5.49 20.47 14.95
C ARG A 24 -6.81 19.83 15.36
N ASP A 25 -7.65 19.43 14.40
CA ASP A 25 -8.91 18.74 14.68
C ASP A 25 -8.63 17.42 15.43
N PRO A 26 -9.30 17.16 16.57
CA PRO A 26 -9.10 15.92 17.33
C PRO A 26 -9.34 14.66 16.52
N ARG A 27 -10.28 14.67 15.56
CA ARG A 27 -10.59 13.53 14.68
C ARG A 27 -9.39 13.22 13.78
N PHE A 28 -8.83 14.24 13.14
CA PHE A 28 -7.64 14.10 12.29
C PHE A 28 -6.49 13.48 13.09
N ARG A 29 -6.22 14.03 14.29
CA ARG A 29 -5.14 13.57 15.15
C ARG A 29 -5.32 12.14 15.61
N ALA A 30 -6.57 11.74 15.89
CA ALA A 30 -6.88 10.37 16.28
C ALA A 30 -6.64 9.39 15.13
N VAL A 31 -7.10 9.72 13.91
CA VAL A 31 -6.90 8.88 12.71
C VAL A 31 -5.42 8.77 12.37
N MET A 32 -4.72 9.90 12.22
CA MET A 32 -3.29 9.91 11.94
C MET A 32 -2.50 9.15 13.00
N GLY A 33 -2.79 9.37 14.29
CA GLY A 33 -2.15 8.64 15.39
C GLY A 33 -2.38 7.14 15.31
N ARG A 34 -3.57 6.69 14.88
CA ARG A 34 -3.86 5.26 14.70
C ARG A 34 -3.10 4.65 13.52
N PHE A 35 -3.02 5.37 12.39
CA PHE A 35 -2.31 4.91 11.20
C PHE A 35 -0.79 4.90 11.40
N VAL A 36 -0.26 5.88 12.14
CA VAL A 36 1.16 5.92 12.55
C VAL A 36 1.51 4.78 13.49
N GLU A 37 0.69 4.51 14.52
CA GLU A 37 0.90 3.37 15.43
C GLU A 37 0.95 2.03 14.68
N GLU A 38 0.14 1.89 13.64
CA GLU A 38 0.10 0.68 12.83
C GLU A 38 1.26 0.60 11.80
N GLY A 39 2.07 1.65 11.67
CA GLY A 39 3.15 1.77 10.69
C GLY A 39 2.65 1.89 9.25
N LEU A 40 1.43 2.40 9.04
CA LEU A 40 0.87 2.63 7.71
C LEU A 40 1.25 4.00 7.15
N LEU A 41 1.53 4.95 8.03
CA LEU A 41 1.93 6.32 7.69
C LEU A 41 3.06 6.79 8.59
N GLU A 42 3.90 7.65 8.04
CA GLU A 42 4.84 8.47 8.78
C GLU A 42 4.35 9.92 8.78
N THR A 43 4.68 10.69 9.81
CA THR A 43 4.27 12.09 9.89
C THR A 43 5.28 12.95 10.65
N ASN A 44 5.42 14.19 10.20
CA ASN A 44 6.15 15.26 10.87
C ASN A 44 5.19 16.31 11.48
N ILE A 45 3.88 16.03 11.51
CA ILE A 45 2.88 16.94 12.04
C ILE A 45 2.94 16.93 13.57
N GLU A 46 3.20 18.10 14.16
CA GLU A 46 3.25 18.26 15.61
C GLU A 46 1.92 17.90 16.30
N GLY A 47 2.03 17.18 17.42
CA GLY A 47 0.91 16.78 18.25
C GLY A 47 0.14 15.55 17.76
N ILE A 48 0.63 14.86 16.73
CA ILE A 48 0.18 13.50 16.42
C ILE A 48 0.89 12.54 17.38
N VAL A 49 0.10 11.90 18.25
CA VAL A 49 0.58 10.88 19.17
C VAL A 49 0.08 9.52 18.68
N PRO A 50 0.94 8.48 18.60
CA PRO A 50 0.50 7.13 18.24
C PRO A 50 -0.63 6.63 19.14
N ARG A 51 -1.65 5.98 18.56
CA ARG A 51 -2.82 5.50 19.28
C ARG A 51 -3.19 4.09 18.88
N ARG A 52 -3.53 3.26 19.88
CA ARG A 52 -3.97 1.87 19.65
C ARG A 52 -5.47 1.71 19.44
N ARG A 53 -6.27 2.70 19.84
CA ARG A 53 -7.74 2.61 19.78
C ARG A 53 -8.23 2.71 18.34
N ALA A 54 -9.21 1.87 18.00
CA ALA A 54 -9.89 1.94 16.71
C ALA A 54 -10.62 3.29 16.53
N VAL A 55 -10.58 3.83 15.31
CA VAL A 55 -11.17 5.13 14.95
C VAL A 55 -12.46 4.93 14.15
N PRO A 56 -13.49 5.80 14.30
CA PRO A 56 -14.69 5.72 13.48
C PRO A 56 -14.36 5.78 11.98
N LEU A 57 -15.09 5.02 11.16
CA LEU A 57 -14.95 5.09 9.70
C LEU A 57 -15.16 6.51 9.18
N ASP A 58 -16.19 7.21 9.67
CA ASP A 58 -16.52 8.57 9.23
C ASP A 58 -15.39 9.57 9.51
N ASP A 59 -14.73 9.43 10.67
CA ASP A 59 -13.56 10.25 11.01
C ASP A 59 -12.40 9.96 10.06
N ALA A 60 -12.18 8.70 9.69
CA ALA A 60 -11.12 8.31 8.77
C ALA A 60 -11.40 8.80 7.33
N LEU A 61 -12.65 8.69 6.87
CA LEU A 61 -13.08 9.22 5.58
C LEU A 61 -12.95 10.75 5.53
N TRP A 62 -13.36 11.43 6.60
CA TRP A 62 -13.17 12.88 6.72
C TRP A 62 -11.69 13.25 6.74
N ALA A 63 -10.86 12.54 7.51
CA ALA A 63 -9.42 12.79 7.56
C ALA A 63 -8.74 12.57 6.21
N GLY A 64 -9.22 11.63 5.39
CA GLY A 64 -8.79 11.44 4.00
C GLY A 64 -9.04 12.64 3.09
N THR A 65 -9.98 13.53 3.43
CA THR A 65 -10.17 14.81 2.71
C THR A 65 -9.12 15.87 3.10
N VAL A 66 -8.37 15.62 4.18
CA VAL A 66 -7.33 16.51 4.71
C VAL A 66 -5.94 16.00 4.34
N GLU A 67 -5.69 14.71 4.54
CA GLU A 67 -4.48 13.98 4.17
C GLU A 67 -4.82 12.92 3.12
N PRO A 68 -4.57 13.17 1.82
CA PRO A 68 -4.95 12.27 0.73
C PRO A 68 -4.42 10.85 0.87
N ARG A 69 -3.23 10.66 1.48
CA ARG A 69 -2.67 9.32 1.71
C ARG A 69 -3.55 8.44 2.58
N ILE A 70 -4.33 9.01 3.49
CA ILE A 70 -5.33 8.25 4.26
C ILE A 70 -6.39 7.69 3.30
N MET A 71 -6.88 8.49 2.35
CA MET A 71 -7.89 8.04 1.38
C MET A 71 -7.36 6.95 0.46
N GLU A 72 -6.09 7.04 0.05
CA GLU A 72 -5.40 5.99 -0.72
C GLU A 72 -5.27 4.67 0.07
N LEU A 73 -5.00 4.75 1.38
CA LEU A 73 -4.82 3.58 2.24
C LEU A 73 -6.14 2.92 2.65
N LEU A 74 -7.22 3.68 2.74
CA LEU A 74 -8.48 3.24 3.32
C LEU A 74 -9.04 1.95 2.70
N PRO A 75 -9.10 1.80 1.35
CA PRO A 75 -9.55 0.55 0.74
C PRO A 75 -8.77 -0.68 1.22
N ALA A 76 -7.46 -0.57 1.36
CA ALA A 76 -6.60 -1.65 1.86
C ALA A 76 -6.86 -1.94 3.34
N VAL A 77 -7.00 -0.90 4.17
CA VAL A 77 -7.30 -1.03 5.60
C VAL A 77 -8.66 -1.69 5.83
N LEU A 78 -9.69 -1.27 5.11
CA LEU A 78 -11.04 -1.82 5.18
C LEU A 78 -11.08 -3.33 4.94
N VAL A 79 -10.24 -3.83 4.03
CA VAL A 79 -10.21 -5.26 3.67
C VAL A 79 -9.25 -6.06 4.54
N LYS A 80 -8.06 -5.52 4.87
CA LYS A 80 -6.98 -6.29 5.49
C LYS A 80 -6.81 -6.04 6.98
N LYS A 81 -7.22 -4.88 7.47
CA LYS A 81 -7.05 -4.44 8.86
C LYS A 81 -8.29 -3.69 9.37
N SER A 82 -9.47 -4.26 9.17
CA SER A 82 -10.74 -3.62 9.55
C SER A 82 -10.83 -3.30 11.06
N THR A 83 -10.08 -3.99 11.90
CA THR A 83 -10.00 -3.75 13.36
C THR A 83 -9.37 -2.41 13.74
N LEU A 84 -8.69 -1.72 12.80
CA LEU A 84 -8.26 -0.33 13.01
C LEU A 84 -9.44 0.64 13.03
N LEU A 85 -10.57 0.23 12.47
CA LEU A 85 -11.76 1.05 12.25
C LEU A 85 -12.92 0.55 13.11
N ARG A 86 -13.74 1.48 13.58
CA ARG A 86 -15.08 1.21 14.09
C ARG A 86 -16.05 1.42 12.93
N LEU A 87 -16.54 0.32 12.39
CA LEU A 87 -17.47 0.32 11.27
C LEU A 87 -18.90 0.54 11.78
N PRO A 88 -19.71 1.39 11.13
CA PRO A 88 -21.14 1.50 11.41
C PRO A 88 -21.87 0.20 11.02
N LYS A 89 -23.12 0.04 11.47
CA LYS A 89 -23.97 -1.10 11.08
C LYS A 89 -24.22 -1.15 9.58
N GLU A 90 -24.42 0.01 8.97
CA GLU A 90 -24.63 0.19 7.54
C GLU A 90 -23.44 0.97 6.98
N LEU A 91 -22.76 0.37 6.00
CA LEU A 91 -21.62 1.00 5.32
C LEU A 91 -22.10 1.84 4.14
N PRO A 92 -21.41 2.96 3.84
CA PRO A 92 -21.63 3.68 2.59
C PRO A 92 -21.46 2.77 1.36
N GLU A 93 -22.27 2.99 0.33
CA GLU A 93 -22.31 2.15 -0.88
C GLU A 93 -20.94 2.05 -1.57
N ASP A 94 -20.23 3.17 -1.70
CA ASP A 94 -18.89 3.24 -2.29
C ASP A 94 -17.85 2.44 -1.50
N VAL A 95 -17.99 2.39 -0.17
CA VAL A 95 -17.17 1.56 0.72
C VAL A 95 -17.47 0.07 0.51
N VAL A 96 -18.75 -0.30 0.39
CA VAL A 96 -19.15 -1.68 0.13
C VAL A 96 -18.63 -2.15 -1.23
N GLU A 97 -18.79 -1.32 -2.26
CA GLU A 97 -18.37 -1.61 -3.62
C GLU A 97 -16.87 -1.85 -3.71
N VAL A 98 -16.04 -0.95 -3.17
CA VAL A 98 -14.58 -1.10 -3.21
C VAL A 98 -14.11 -2.32 -2.40
N MET A 99 -14.73 -2.59 -1.24
CA MET A 99 -14.42 -3.76 -0.43
C MET A 99 -14.78 -5.07 -1.16
N HIS A 100 -15.95 -5.11 -1.79
CA HIS A 100 -16.40 -6.24 -2.58
C HIS A 100 -15.46 -6.46 -3.78
N ALA A 101 -15.12 -5.40 -4.51
CA ALA A 101 -14.24 -5.48 -5.66
C ALA A 101 -12.87 -6.06 -5.28
N ILE A 102 -12.24 -5.53 -4.21
CA ILE A 102 -10.96 -6.00 -3.70
C ILE A 102 -11.01 -7.46 -3.25
N ARG A 103 -12.04 -7.85 -2.50
CA ARG A 103 -12.16 -9.23 -1.96
C ARG A 103 -12.35 -10.28 -3.05
N HIS A 104 -13.06 -9.93 -4.11
CA HIS A 104 -13.43 -10.85 -5.17
C HIS A 104 -12.62 -10.69 -6.46
N GLY A 105 -11.61 -9.81 -6.48
CA GLY A 105 -10.77 -9.58 -7.66
C GLY A 105 -11.56 -9.08 -8.87
N LYS A 106 -12.63 -8.30 -8.65
CA LYS A 106 -13.43 -7.69 -9.73
C LYS A 106 -12.73 -6.44 -10.28
N PRO A 107 -13.25 -5.79 -11.34
CA PRO A 107 -12.79 -4.46 -11.72
C PRO A 107 -12.88 -3.49 -10.54
N MET A 108 -11.82 -2.70 -10.36
CA MET A 108 -11.67 -1.82 -9.20
C MET A 108 -12.34 -0.47 -9.49
N PRO A 109 -13.29 -0.01 -8.65
CA PRO A 109 -13.95 1.28 -8.86
C PRO A 109 -13.06 2.45 -8.44
N ASN A 110 -13.38 3.66 -8.90
CA ASN A 110 -12.82 4.87 -8.28
C ASN A 110 -13.37 5.00 -6.85
N PHE A 111 -12.50 5.23 -5.87
CA PHE A 111 -12.90 5.38 -4.48
C PHE A 111 -12.75 6.84 -4.05
N ARG A 112 -13.87 7.57 -4.01
CA ARG A 112 -13.92 9.00 -3.60
C ARG A 112 -12.89 9.90 -4.30
N GLY A 113 -12.72 9.69 -5.61
CA GLY A 113 -11.77 10.43 -6.44
C GLY A 113 -10.34 9.87 -6.43
N VAL A 114 -10.08 8.78 -5.69
CA VAL A 114 -8.83 8.02 -5.77
C VAL A 114 -8.98 6.91 -6.80
N PRO A 115 -8.16 6.89 -7.86
CA PRO A 115 -8.24 5.86 -8.88
C PRO A 115 -7.53 4.57 -8.41
N PRO A 116 -7.92 3.39 -8.95
CA PRO A 116 -7.39 2.09 -8.52
C PRO A 116 -5.87 1.99 -8.46
N GLU A 117 -5.17 2.64 -9.38
CA GLU A 117 -3.71 2.59 -9.50
C GLU A 117 -3.01 3.16 -8.25
N GLN A 118 -3.67 4.03 -7.51
CA GLN A 118 -3.13 4.64 -6.29
C GLN A 118 -3.40 3.79 -5.04
N TYR A 119 -4.56 3.14 -4.93
CA TYR A 119 -4.90 2.39 -3.72
C TYR A 119 -4.58 0.89 -3.79
N LEU A 120 -4.50 0.30 -4.98
CA LEU A 120 -4.17 -1.13 -5.16
C LEU A 120 -2.79 -1.52 -4.61
N PRO A 121 -1.71 -0.73 -4.80
CA PRO A 121 -0.41 -1.06 -4.21
C PRO A 121 -0.49 -1.25 -2.69
N TRP A 122 -1.34 -0.47 -2.01
CA TRP A 122 -1.57 -0.61 -0.58
C TRP A 122 -2.25 -1.91 -0.20
N VAL A 123 -3.19 -2.43 -1.01
CA VAL A 123 -3.84 -3.74 -0.75
C VAL A 123 -2.81 -4.87 -0.71
N ILE A 124 -1.77 -4.75 -1.53
CA ILE A 124 -0.65 -5.69 -1.60
C ILE A 124 0.24 -5.54 -0.36
N GLN A 125 0.49 -4.32 0.12
CA GLN A 125 1.44 -4.05 1.20
C GLN A 125 0.83 -4.19 2.61
N VAL A 126 -0.42 -3.77 2.79
CA VAL A 126 -1.11 -3.76 4.09
C VAL A 126 -1.37 -5.19 4.56
N GLY A 127 -0.86 -5.52 5.74
CA GLY A 127 -0.99 -6.85 6.36
C GLY A 127 0.21 -7.79 6.13
N ARG A 128 1.26 -7.33 5.41
CA ARG A 128 2.50 -8.10 5.16
C ARG A 128 3.66 -7.71 6.08
N LYS A 129 3.43 -7.59 7.39
CA LYS A 129 4.56 -7.47 8.33
C LYS A 129 5.27 -8.83 8.38
N GLY A 130 6.37 -8.98 7.63
CA GLY A 130 7.22 -10.18 7.63
C GLY A 130 6.72 -11.39 6.84
N ARG A 131 5.70 -11.25 5.98
CA ARG A 131 5.26 -12.33 5.09
C ARG A 131 5.39 -11.90 3.63
N SER A 132 6.25 -12.59 2.90
CA SER A 132 6.33 -12.48 1.44
C SER A 132 4.93 -12.64 0.83
N PRO A 133 4.59 -11.91 -0.24
CA PRO A 133 3.39 -12.23 -1.02
C PRO A 133 3.35 -13.74 -1.24
N SER A 134 2.25 -14.39 -0.85
CA SER A 134 1.93 -15.67 -1.46
C SER A 134 1.55 -15.34 -2.90
N VAL A 135 2.56 -15.23 -3.78
CA VAL A 135 2.34 -15.28 -5.22
C VAL A 135 2.00 -16.74 -5.51
N LEU A 136 0.76 -17.14 -5.22
CA LEU A 136 0.17 -18.33 -5.82
C LEU A 136 -0.15 -17.99 -7.29
N LYS A 137 0.89 -17.69 -8.07
CA LYS A 137 0.88 -18.08 -9.48
C LYS A 137 1.22 -19.56 -9.42
N SER A 138 0.24 -20.42 -9.61
CA SER A 138 0.49 -21.83 -9.87
C SER A 138 1.32 -21.90 -11.16
N PHE A 139 2.65 -21.89 -11.02
CA PHE A 139 3.55 -22.17 -12.12
C PHE A 139 3.27 -23.61 -12.54
N ARG A 140 2.75 -23.78 -13.76
CA ARG A 140 2.59 -25.11 -14.35
C ARG A 140 3.92 -25.49 -14.99
N PHE A 141 4.72 -26.26 -14.25
CA PHE A 141 5.87 -26.93 -14.84
C PHE A 141 5.41 -27.94 -15.87
N ARG A 142 6.08 -27.97 -17.02
CA ARG A 142 5.97 -29.10 -17.96
C ARG A 142 6.70 -30.30 -17.37
N HIS A 143 6.43 -31.49 -17.90
CA HIS A 143 7.10 -32.72 -17.47
C HIS A 143 8.64 -32.58 -17.52
N ASP A 144 9.16 -31.99 -18.60
CA ASP A 144 10.60 -31.77 -18.77
C ASP A 144 11.20 -30.82 -17.73
N ASP A 145 10.43 -29.81 -17.29
CA ASP A 145 10.88 -28.89 -16.24
C ASP A 145 11.01 -29.62 -14.89
N VAL A 146 10.08 -30.54 -14.60
CA VAL A 146 10.13 -31.39 -13.40
C VAL A 146 11.36 -32.31 -13.44
N LEU A 147 11.62 -32.94 -14.58
CA LEU A 147 12.82 -33.77 -14.76
C LEU A 147 14.11 -32.95 -14.65
N ARG A 148 14.10 -31.71 -15.13
CA ARG A 148 15.23 -30.79 -15.02
C ARG A 148 15.47 -30.36 -13.57
N LEU A 149 14.41 -30.04 -12.83
CA LEU A 149 14.48 -29.71 -11.40
C LEU A 149 15.03 -30.88 -10.58
N ALA A 150 14.56 -32.10 -10.86
CA ALA A 150 15.06 -33.30 -10.18
C ALA A 150 16.56 -33.51 -10.41
N ARG A 151 17.03 -33.37 -11.67
CA ARG A 151 18.47 -33.44 -12.00
C ARG A 151 19.28 -32.38 -11.27
N LEU A 152 18.81 -31.13 -11.29
CA LEU A 152 19.49 -30.01 -10.61
C LEU A 152 19.56 -30.19 -9.10
N ARG A 153 18.51 -30.75 -8.48
CA ARG A 153 18.49 -31.06 -7.04
C ARG A 153 19.57 -32.08 -6.67
N HIS A 154 19.87 -33.04 -7.55
CA HIS A 154 20.93 -34.02 -7.31
C HIS A 154 22.34 -33.47 -7.57
N SER A 155 22.48 -32.53 -8.52
CA SER A 155 23.79 -31.97 -8.88
C SER A 155 24.21 -30.77 -8.03
N LEU A 156 23.27 -30.09 -7.37
CA LEU A 156 23.51 -28.93 -6.52
C LEU A 156 23.41 -29.32 -5.04
N PRO A 157 24.03 -28.55 -4.11
CA PRO A 157 23.81 -28.71 -2.67
C PRO A 157 22.41 -28.21 -2.23
N ALA A 158 21.39 -28.49 -3.03
CA ALA A 158 20.02 -28.05 -2.82
C ALA A 158 19.17 -29.17 -2.20
N ARG A 159 18.55 -28.91 -1.05
CA ARG A 159 17.75 -29.91 -0.32
C ARG A 159 16.30 -30.04 -0.83
N SER A 160 15.87 -29.20 -1.77
CA SER A 160 14.51 -29.20 -2.31
C SER A 160 14.42 -28.47 -3.65
N ASP A 161 13.35 -28.71 -4.40
CA ASP A 161 13.09 -28.03 -5.68
C ASP A 161 12.97 -26.50 -5.47
N THR A 162 12.43 -26.08 -4.33
CA THR A 162 12.39 -24.67 -3.91
C THR A 162 13.79 -24.08 -3.78
N ALA A 163 14.75 -24.83 -3.21
CA ALA A 163 16.13 -24.36 -3.06
C ALA A 163 16.81 -24.24 -4.43
N VAL A 164 16.58 -25.17 -5.34
CA VAL A 164 17.07 -25.10 -6.73
C VAL A 164 16.55 -23.85 -7.44
N ILE A 165 15.25 -23.57 -7.32
CA ILE A 165 14.64 -22.38 -7.94
C ILE A 165 15.24 -21.09 -7.39
N ARG A 166 15.46 -21.00 -6.07
CA ARG A 166 16.09 -19.82 -5.45
C ARG A 166 17.50 -19.59 -5.99
N MET A 167 18.33 -20.64 -6.03
CA MET A 167 19.68 -20.54 -6.57
C MET A 167 19.68 -20.10 -8.04
N ALA A 168 18.73 -20.59 -8.85
CA ALA A 168 18.60 -20.19 -10.24
C ALA A 168 18.21 -18.71 -10.39
N LEU A 169 17.31 -18.19 -9.54
CA LEU A 169 16.93 -16.78 -9.54
C LEU A 169 18.10 -15.88 -9.12
N GLU A 170 18.85 -16.26 -8.09
CA GLU A 170 20.05 -15.54 -7.64
C GLU A 170 21.13 -15.47 -8.73
N LEU A 171 21.35 -16.59 -9.45
CA LEU A 171 22.28 -16.63 -10.59
C LEU A 171 21.81 -15.74 -11.75
N LEU A 172 20.51 -15.74 -12.05
CA LEU A 172 19.94 -14.86 -13.06
C LEU A 172 20.12 -13.39 -12.69
N GLU A 173 19.80 -12.99 -11.47
CA GLU A 173 20.01 -11.62 -10.96
C GLU A 173 21.48 -11.20 -11.08
N ALA A 174 22.42 -12.05 -10.65
CA ALA A 174 23.84 -11.79 -10.76
C ALA A 174 24.34 -11.68 -12.21
N SER A 175 23.77 -12.46 -13.13
CA SER A 175 24.08 -12.39 -14.57
C SER A 175 23.53 -11.12 -15.22
N THR A 176 22.32 -10.70 -14.83
CA THR A 176 21.70 -9.46 -15.34
C THR A 176 22.39 -8.21 -14.81
N ALA A 177 22.85 -8.22 -13.55
CA ALA A 177 23.59 -7.11 -12.96
C ALA A 177 24.97 -6.91 -13.59
N LYS A 178 25.61 -7.99 -14.07
CA LYS A 178 26.90 -7.92 -14.79
C LYS A 178 26.76 -7.48 -16.25
N ASN A 179 25.58 -7.60 -16.84
CA ASN A 179 25.30 -7.25 -18.24
C ASN A 179 24.63 -5.88 -18.42
N SER A 180 24.44 -5.10 -17.35
CA SER A 180 24.13 -3.68 -17.51
C SER A 180 25.36 -2.98 -18.07
N PRO A 181 25.31 -2.42 -19.29
CA PRO A 181 26.40 -1.56 -19.75
C PRO A 181 26.45 -0.38 -18.78
N ILE A 182 27.56 -0.27 -18.07
CA ILE A 182 28.00 1.01 -17.51
C ILE A 182 28.15 1.89 -18.73
N ASP A 183 27.21 2.80 -18.95
CA ASP A 183 27.34 3.89 -19.93
C ASP A 183 28.46 4.80 -19.41
N PRO A 184 29.63 4.87 -20.05
CA PRO A 184 30.60 5.91 -19.75
C PRO A 184 30.41 6.99 -20.82
N SER A 185 29.89 8.13 -20.38
CA SER A 185 29.88 9.47 -21.01
C SER A 185 28.49 9.99 -21.36
#